data_AF-A0A2E8KGA2-F1
#
_entry.id   AF-A0A2E8KGA2-F1
#
_cell.length_a   1.000
_cell.length_b   1.000
_cell.length_c   1.000
_cell.angle_alpha   90.00
_cell.angle_beta   90.00
_cell.angle_gamma   90.00
#
_symmetry.space_group_name_H-M   'P 1'
#
loop_
_entity.id
_entity.type
_entity.pdbx_description
1 polymer ?
#
loop_
_entity_poly.entity_id
_entity_poly.type
_entity_poly.pdbx_seq_one_letter_code
_entity_poly.pdbx_strand_id
1 'polypeptide(L)'
;NWDDASTWAANLTLNGQSDWRLPTTLQPDASCHFQGNDISSGFDCNGSEMGSLFYETLENTSGLSGSSIFTGPFNHVQIGSEVTYRYWSGMESSVNTARAWHFSFWDGRQGDTKKYRLRHAWAVHDGDIGNPVPLSSGIWLFLSGLVGLIGVKLRVKDA
;
A
#
# COMPACT_ATOMS: atom_id res chain seq x y z
N ASN A 1 0.97 -5.65 -20.52
CA ASN A 1 0.30 -6.87 -19.99
C ASN A 1 0.86 -7.15 -18.58
N TRP A 2 0.59 -8.28 -17.93
CA TRP A 2 1.14 -8.57 -16.59
C TRP A 2 2.66 -8.76 -16.58
N ASP A 3 3.22 -9.44 -17.58
CA ASP A 3 4.66 -9.67 -17.69
C ASP A 3 5.43 -8.34 -17.90
N ASP A 4 4.89 -7.45 -18.74
CA ASP A 4 5.45 -6.10 -18.94
C ASP A 4 5.40 -5.27 -17.64
N ALA A 5 4.29 -5.35 -16.89
CA ALA A 5 4.14 -4.63 -15.62
C ALA A 5 5.12 -5.12 -14.55
N SER A 6 5.29 -6.43 -14.47
CA SER A 6 6.24 -7.08 -13.56
C SER A 6 7.68 -6.70 -13.93
N THR A 7 8.01 -6.74 -15.23
CA THR A 7 9.32 -6.34 -15.76
C THR A 7 9.60 -4.86 -15.53
N TRP A 8 8.61 -3.99 -15.74
CA TRP A 8 8.73 -2.56 -15.47
C TRP A 8 9.03 -2.29 -14.00
N ALA A 9 8.29 -2.92 -13.08
CA ALA A 9 8.51 -2.75 -11.65
C ALA A 9 9.91 -3.23 -11.25
N ALA A 10 10.32 -4.43 -11.69
CA ALA A 10 11.61 -5.01 -11.34
C ALA A 10 12.82 -4.21 -11.85
N ASN A 11 12.67 -3.45 -12.94
CA ASN A 11 13.72 -2.59 -13.50
C ASN A 11 13.61 -1.13 -13.07
N LEU A 12 12.64 -0.79 -12.21
CA LEU A 12 12.43 0.56 -11.75
C LEU A 12 13.55 0.96 -10.77
N THR A 13 14.13 2.13 -10.99
CA THR A 13 15.02 2.78 -10.03
C THR A 13 14.52 4.19 -9.80
N LEU A 14 14.14 4.50 -8.57
CA LEU A 14 13.62 5.82 -8.18
C LEU A 14 14.45 6.37 -7.04
N ASN A 15 15.00 7.57 -7.20
CA ASN A 15 15.86 8.23 -6.20
C ASN A 15 17.02 7.35 -5.70
N GLY A 16 17.58 6.51 -6.58
CA GLY A 16 18.67 5.59 -6.24
C GLY A 16 18.24 4.31 -5.53
N GLN A 17 16.93 4.11 -5.28
CA GLN A 17 16.38 2.88 -4.72
C GLN A 17 15.98 1.91 -5.84
N SER A 18 16.51 0.69 -5.78
CA SER A 18 16.18 -0.47 -6.62
C SER A 18 15.06 -1.30 -5.97
N ASP A 19 14.90 -2.57 -6.36
CA ASP A 19 14.08 -3.57 -5.65
C ASP A 19 12.57 -3.25 -5.54
N TRP A 20 12.09 -2.46 -6.49
CA TRP A 20 10.66 -2.24 -6.68
C TRP A 20 9.98 -3.49 -7.23
N ARG A 21 8.76 -3.74 -6.76
CA ARG A 21 7.93 -4.86 -7.20
C ARG A 21 6.48 -4.43 -7.38
N LEU A 22 5.68 -5.28 -8.02
CA LEU A 22 4.23 -5.13 -7.94
C LEU A 22 3.75 -5.53 -6.52
N PRO A 23 2.62 -4.98 -6.04
CA PRO A 23 2.03 -5.35 -4.77
C PRO A 23 1.69 -6.83 -4.71
N THR A 24 1.71 -7.40 -3.52
CA THR A 24 1.39 -8.79 -3.25
C THR A 24 -0.10 -8.97 -2.99
N THR A 25 -0.57 -10.19 -3.27
CA THR A 25 -1.92 -10.64 -2.89
C THR A 25 -1.78 -11.88 -2.05
N LEU A 26 -2.22 -11.80 -0.79
CA LEU A 26 -2.28 -12.95 0.10
C LEU A 26 -3.32 -13.96 -0.40
N GLN A 27 -2.97 -15.24 -0.41
CA GLN A 27 -3.85 -16.35 -0.74
C GLN A 27 -3.52 -17.58 0.13
N PRO A 28 -4.51 -18.21 0.79
CA PRO A 28 -5.85 -17.68 1.04
C PRO A 28 -5.79 -16.44 1.96
N ASP A 29 -6.73 -15.53 1.78
CA ASP A 29 -6.92 -14.34 2.62
C ASP A 29 -8.27 -14.47 3.35
N ALA A 30 -8.22 -14.71 4.65
CA ALA A 30 -9.39 -14.98 5.47
C ALA A 30 -10.34 -13.78 5.61
N SER A 31 -9.89 -12.56 5.31
CA SER A 31 -10.76 -11.39 5.41
C SER A 31 -11.68 -11.24 4.19
N CYS A 32 -11.29 -11.80 3.03
CA CYS A 32 -12.07 -11.71 1.80
C CYS A 32 -13.50 -12.27 1.98
N HIS A 33 -14.45 -11.64 1.31
CA HIS A 33 -15.84 -12.08 1.26
C HIS A 33 -16.02 -13.49 0.66
N PHE A 34 -15.30 -13.82 -0.42
CA PHE A 34 -15.36 -15.17 -1.01
C PHE A 34 -14.17 -16.01 -0.58
N GLN A 35 -14.46 -17.23 -0.15
CA GLN A 35 -13.50 -18.25 0.26
C GLN A 35 -13.78 -19.55 -0.52
N GLY A 36 -12.74 -20.23 -0.98
CA GLY A 36 -12.86 -21.57 -1.56
C GLY A 36 -11.51 -22.20 -1.86
N ASN A 37 -11.33 -23.47 -1.48
CA ASN A 37 -10.14 -24.32 -1.75
C ASN A 37 -8.82 -23.53 -1.97
N ASP A 38 -8.30 -22.94 -0.88
CA ASP A 38 -7.05 -22.17 -0.82
C ASP A 38 -7.01 -20.87 -1.66
N ILE A 39 -8.15 -20.43 -2.17
CA ILE A 39 -8.35 -19.15 -2.86
C ILE A 39 -9.36 -18.29 -2.12
N SER A 40 -9.06 -17.00 -2.03
CA SER A 40 -9.93 -15.99 -1.46
C SER A 40 -10.03 -14.77 -2.38
N SER A 41 -11.23 -14.25 -2.64
CA SER A 41 -11.43 -13.15 -3.59
C SER A 41 -12.67 -12.32 -3.26
N GLY A 42 -12.94 -11.29 -4.07
CA GLY A 42 -14.09 -10.42 -3.88
C GLY A 42 -13.72 -9.15 -3.13
N PHE A 43 -14.55 -8.78 -2.17
CA PHE A 43 -14.40 -7.56 -1.38
C PHE A 43 -13.78 -7.86 -0.02
N ASP A 44 -13.38 -6.81 0.69
CA ASP A 44 -12.88 -6.84 2.06
C ASP A 44 -11.63 -7.74 2.24
N CYS A 45 -10.85 -7.89 1.18
CA CYS A 45 -9.57 -8.61 1.15
C CYS A 45 -8.43 -7.72 1.68
N ASN A 46 -8.29 -7.59 3.00
CA ASN A 46 -7.34 -6.72 3.67
C ASN A 46 -5.94 -7.34 3.79
N GLY A 47 -5.79 -8.65 3.58
CA GLY A 47 -4.49 -9.30 3.65
C GLY A 47 -3.54 -8.97 2.49
N SER A 48 -4.06 -8.40 1.39
CA SER A 48 -3.23 -7.91 0.28
C SER A 48 -2.75 -6.47 0.52
N GLU A 49 -1.60 -6.11 -0.03
CA GLU A 49 -1.06 -4.74 0.14
C GLU A 49 -1.99 -3.68 -0.45
N MET A 50 -2.60 -3.94 -1.61
CA MET A 50 -3.58 -3.02 -2.20
C MET A 50 -4.91 -3.01 -1.44
N GLY A 51 -5.30 -4.15 -0.86
CA GLY A 51 -6.49 -4.27 -0.03
C GLY A 51 -6.37 -3.53 1.29
N SER A 52 -5.28 -3.73 2.03
CA SER A 52 -4.98 -2.97 3.25
C SER A 52 -4.89 -1.47 2.94
N LEU A 53 -4.25 -1.07 1.82
CA LEU A 53 -4.24 0.33 1.40
C LEU A 53 -5.67 0.88 1.18
N PHE A 54 -6.52 0.15 0.47
CA PHE A 54 -7.88 0.59 0.14
C PHE A 54 -8.81 0.63 1.35
N TYR A 55 -8.88 -0.47 2.13
CA TYR A 55 -9.85 -0.66 3.20
C TYR A 55 -9.38 -0.12 4.56
N GLU A 56 -8.10 -0.27 4.90
CA GLU A 56 -7.59 0.08 6.23
C GLU A 56 -6.94 1.47 6.23
N THR A 57 -6.05 1.75 5.27
CA THR A 57 -5.31 3.02 5.25
C THR A 57 -6.16 4.18 4.72
N LEU A 58 -6.96 3.93 3.69
CA LEU A 58 -7.83 4.94 3.07
C LEU A 58 -9.27 4.89 3.59
N GLU A 59 -9.60 3.93 4.46
CA GLU A 59 -10.91 3.77 5.09
C GLU A 59 -12.08 3.70 4.08
N ASN A 60 -11.84 3.21 2.86
CA ASN A 60 -12.92 3.01 1.89
C ASN A 60 -13.75 1.78 2.25
N THR A 61 -15.04 1.81 1.92
CA THR A 61 -15.93 0.66 2.06
C THR A 61 -16.18 -0.02 0.72
N SER A 62 -16.38 -1.34 0.74
CA SER A 62 -16.68 -2.12 -0.46
C SER A 62 -17.99 -1.67 -1.11
N GLY A 63 -18.05 -1.75 -2.44
CA GLY A 63 -19.25 -1.39 -3.19
C GLY A 63 -19.51 0.11 -3.38
N LEU A 64 -18.72 1.00 -2.78
CA LEU A 64 -18.64 2.39 -3.23
C LEU A 64 -18.02 2.41 -4.63
N SER A 65 -18.55 3.24 -5.53
CA SER A 65 -18.09 3.29 -6.93
C SER A 65 -17.75 4.71 -7.37
N GLY A 66 -16.60 4.88 -8.02
CA GLY A 66 -16.23 6.13 -8.67
C GLY A 66 -15.88 7.26 -7.73
N SER A 67 -16.54 8.42 -7.89
CA SER A 67 -16.17 9.66 -7.21
C SER A 67 -16.30 9.64 -5.68
N SER A 68 -16.88 8.58 -5.12
CA SER A 68 -16.98 8.37 -3.67
C SER A 68 -15.77 7.66 -3.06
N ILE A 69 -14.83 7.19 -3.89
CA ILE A 69 -13.59 6.57 -3.42
C ILE A 69 -12.61 7.65 -2.95
N PHE A 70 -12.11 7.48 -1.74
CA PHE A 70 -11.06 8.31 -1.18
C PHE A 70 -9.69 7.73 -1.54
N THR A 71 -8.85 8.53 -2.21
CA THR A 71 -7.48 8.14 -2.57
C THR A 71 -6.42 8.84 -1.73
N GLY A 72 -6.83 9.54 -0.67
CA GLY A 72 -5.92 10.21 0.25
C GLY A 72 -4.87 11.07 -0.48
N PRO A 73 -3.57 10.93 -0.16
CA PRO A 73 -2.51 11.74 -0.77
C PRO A 73 -2.13 11.28 -2.18
N PHE A 74 -2.69 10.19 -2.69
CA PHE A 74 -2.31 9.63 -3.97
C PHE A 74 -2.97 10.38 -5.12
N ASN A 75 -2.15 10.91 -6.02
CA ASN A 75 -2.58 11.52 -7.28
C ASN A 75 -2.58 10.47 -8.40
N HIS A 76 -3.42 10.67 -9.41
CA HIS A 76 -3.52 9.83 -10.61
C HIS A 76 -3.90 8.35 -10.37
N VAL A 77 -4.51 8.03 -9.22
CA VAL A 77 -5.19 6.75 -9.07
C VAL A 77 -6.34 6.68 -10.07
N GLN A 78 -6.47 5.56 -10.75
CA GLN A 78 -7.38 5.39 -11.88
C GLN A 78 -8.73 4.87 -11.37
N ILE A 79 -9.66 5.81 -11.15
CA ILE A 79 -10.95 5.57 -10.50
C ILE A 79 -12.14 5.92 -11.39
N GLY A 80 -12.01 5.91 -12.72
CA GLY A 80 -13.10 6.44 -13.56
C GLY A 80 -13.15 6.07 -15.03
N SER A 81 -12.20 5.32 -15.59
CA SER A 81 -12.26 4.90 -16.99
C SER A 81 -12.68 3.44 -17.12
N GLU A 82 -13.65 3.17 -18.01
CA GLU A 82 -14.22 1.84 -18.28
C GLU A 82 -13.18 0.79 -18.70
N VAL A 83 -11.99 1.22 -19.13
CA VAL A 83 -11.02 0.32 -19.73
C VAL A 83 -10.19 -0.40 -18.66
N THR A 84 -9.64 0.26 -17.62
CA THR A 84 -8.84 -0.47 -16.61
C THR A 84 -8.66 0.22 -15.23
N TYR A 85 -9.67 0.44 -14.40
CA TYR A 85 -9.50 0.84 -12.97
C TYR A 85 -8.83 -0.24 -12.05
N ARG A 86 -8.16 -1.20 -12.68
CA ARG A 86 -7.58 -2.39 -12.07
C ARG A 86 -6.07 -2.31 -12.13
N TYR A 87 -5.44 -2.72 -11.04
CA TYR A 87 -4.00 -2.72 -10.85
C TYR A 87 -3.50 -4.14 -10.69
N TRP A 88 -2.42 -4.48 -11.38
CA TRP A 88 -1.79 -5.78 -11.25
C TRP A 88 -1.18 -5.98 -9.86
N SER A 89 -1.39 -7.18 -9.32
CA SER A 89 -0.56 -7.74 -8.26
C SER A 89 0.60 -8.53 -8.88
N GLY A 90 1.72 -8.63 -8.17
CA GLY A 90 2.85 -9.48 -8.51
C GLY A 90 2.57 -10.97 -8.33
N MET A 91 1.37 -11.33 -7.87
CA MET A 91 0.99 -12.72 -7.61
C MET A 91 0.34 -13.38 -8.83
N GLU A 92 0.92 -14.49 -9.28
CA GLU A 92 0.32 -15.42 -10.25
C GLU A 92 -0.78 -16.26 -9.57
N SER A 93 -1.82 -16.64 -10.32
CA SER A 93 -2.86 -17.54 -9.80
C SER A 93 -2.34 -18.98 -9.72
N SER A 94 -2.33 -19.56 -8.51
CA SER A 94 -1.92 -20.96 -8.28
C SER A 94 -2.83 -21.98 -8.97
N VAL A 95 -4.08 -21.62 -9.26
CA VAL A 95 -5.03 -22.48 -9.98
C VAL A 95 -4.86 -22.41 -11.49
N ASN A 96 -4.37 -21.28 -12.02
CA ASN A 96 -4.12 -21.14 -13.45
C ASN A 96 -3.01 -20.13 -13.72
N THR A 97 -1.85 -20.64 -14.11
CA THR A 97 -0.63 -19.86 -14.38
C THR A 97 -0.76 -18.89 -15.56
N ALA A 98 -1.79 -19.03 -16.40
CA ALA A 98 -2.14 -18.05 -17.44
C ALA A 98 -2.86 -16.81 -16.87
N ARG A 99 -3.14 -16.78 -15.55
CA ARG A 99 -3.84 -15.71 -14.85
C ARG A 99 -2.98 -15.13 -13.73
N ALA A 100 -3.21 -13.86 -13.43
CA ALA A 100 -2.58 -13.16 -12.32
C ALA A 100 -3.62 -12.34 -11.55
N TRP A 101 -3.30 -12.03 -10.30
CA TRP A 101 -4.15 -11.28 -9.40
C TRP A 101 -4.16 -9.79 -9.74
N HIS A 102 -5.28 -9.14 -9.43
CA HIS A 102 -5.44 -7.71 -9.56
C HIS A 102 -6.38 -7.18 -8.48
N PHE A 103 -6.25 -5.88 -8.21
CA PHE A 103 -7.13 -5.15 -7.32
C PHE A 103 -7.80 -4.00 -8.06
N SER A 104 -9.06 -3.73 -7.74
CA SER A 104 -9.87 -2.67 -8.33
C SER A 104 -9.99 -1.51 -7.36
N PHE A 105 -9.41 -0.36 -7.70
CA PHE A 105 -9.58 0.86 -6.89
C PHE A 105 -10.93 1.55 -7.15
N TRP A 106 -11.72 1.07 -8.12
CA TRP A 106 -13.06 1.60 -8.38
C TRP A 106 -14.08 1.17 -7.31
N ASP A 107 -13.98 -0.06 -6.82
CA ASP A 107 -14.96 -0.70 -5.93
C ASP A 107 -14.36 -1.56 -4.81
N GLY A 108 -13.02 -1.66 -4.73
CA GLY A 108 -12.31 -2.47 -3.76
C GLY A 108 -12.25 -3.97 -4.10
N ARG A 109 -12.66 -4.38 -5.30
CA ARG A 109 -12.72 -5.81 -5.64
C ARG A 109 -11.34 -6.40 -6.01
N GLN A 110 -11.00 -7.52 -5.39
CA GLN A 110 -9.84 -8.37 -5.71
C GLN A 110 -10.26 -9.61 -6.51
N GLY A 111 -9.42 -10.01 -7.47
CA GLY A 111 -9.62 -11.26 -8.21
C GLY A 111 -8.48 -11.56 -9.18
N ASP A 112 -8.60 -12.64 -9.94
CA ASP A 112 -7.62 -13.03 -10.94
C ASP A 112 -8.15 -12.93 -12.38
N THR A 113 -7.26 -12.80 -13.35
CA THR A 113 -7.61 -12.61 -14.77
C THR A 113 -6.46 -13.02 -15.68
N LYS A 114 -6.73 -13.22 -16.97
CA LYS A 114 -5.71 -13.57 -17.96
C LYS A 114 -4.62 -12.48 -18.05
N LYS A 115 -3.35 -12.88 -18.04
CA LYS A 115 -2.16 -12.00 -18.02
C LYS A 115 -2.06 -11.02 -19.19
N TYR A 116 -2.61 -11.38 -20.36
CA TYR A 116 -2.59 -10.50 -21.55
C TYR A 116 -3.51 -9.28 -21.44
N ARG A 117 -4.39 -9.20 -20.44
CA ARG A 117 -5.29 -8.06 -20.30
C ARG A 117 -4.49 -6.80 -19.93
N LEU A 118 -4.97 -5.65 -20.40
CA LEU A 118 -4.45 -4.36 -19.95
C LEU A 118 -4.94 -4.09 -18.54
N ARG A 119 -4.03 -3.64 -17.66
CA ARG A 119 -4.26 -3.13 -16.29
C ARG A 119 -3.10 -2.21 -15.94
N HIS A 120 -3.30 -1.33 -14.97
CA HIS A 120 -2.22 -0.48 -14.48
C HIS A 120 -1.24 -1.27 -13.62
N ALA A 121 -0.04 -0.72 -13.50
CA ALA A 121 0.98 -1.18 -12.57
C ALA A 121 1.09 -0.14 -11.44
N TRP A 122 1.27 -0.61 -10.22
CA TRP A 122 1.65 0.21 -9.07
C TRP A 122 2.94 -0.41 -8.54
N ALA A 123 4.01 0.34 -8.40
CA ALA A 123 5.25 -0.18 -7.83
C ALA A 123 5.27 0.07 -6.32
N VAL A 124 5.63 -0.94 -5.54
CA VAL A 124 5.85 -0.87 -4.10
C VAL A 124 7.28 -1.29 -3.78
N HIS A 125 7.78 -0.84 -2.64
CA HIS A 125 9.11 -1.16 -2.15
C HIS A 125 8.99 -1.56 -0.68
N ASP A 126 9.77 -2.56 -0.27
CA ASP A 126 9.82 -3.00 1.12
C ASP A 126 10.69 -2.05 1.95
N GLY A 127 10.19 -1.62 3.11
CA GLY A 127 10.89 -0.67 3.98
C GLY A 127 10.71 0.80 3.59
N ASP A 128 11.30 1.69 4.39
CA ASP A 128 11.18 3.14 4.21
C ASP A 128 12.19 3.62 3.15
N ILE A 129 11.66 4.22 2.08
CA ILE A 129 12.43 4.80 0.97
C ILE A 129 12.72 6.30 1.19
N GLY A 130 12.24 6.88 2.29
CA GLY A 130 12.52 8.25 2.72
C GLY A 130 13.68 8.30 3.72
N ASN A 131 14.54 9.32 3.59
CA ASN A 131 15.47 9.69 4.66
C ASN A 131 14.70 9.82 5.98
N PRO A 132 15.25 9.35 7.12
CA PRO A 132 14.56 9.42 8.40
C PRO A 132 14.08 10.86 8.61
N VAL A 133 12.77 11.03 8.78
CA VAL A 133 12.19 12.31 9.18
C VAL A 133 13.00 12.76 10.40
N PRO A 134 13.68 13.93 10.37
CA PRO A 134 14.47 14.38 11.50
C PRO A 134 13.57 14.30 12.73
N LEU A 135 13.99 13.52 13.72
CA LEU A 135 13.26 13.40 14.97
C LEU A 135 12.85 14.81 15.40
N SER A 136 11.55 15.01 15.59
CA SER A 136 10.96 16.29 15.98
C SER A 136 11.89 16.97 16.98
N SER A 137 12.19 18.24 16.73
CA SER A 137 12.95 19.13 17.63
C SER A 137 12.41 19.11 19.08
N GLY A 138 11.24 18.53 19.31
CA GLY A 138 10.74 18.07 20.60
C GLY A 138 11.76 17.32 21.46
N ILE A 139 12.60 16.43 20.94
CA ILE A 139 13.61 15.72 21.77
C ILE A 139 14.61 16.71 22.36
N TRP A 140 15.08 17.67 21.57
CA TRP A 140 15.97 18.73 22.04
C TRP A 140 15.28 19.68 23.01
N LEU A 141 13.99 19.97 22.82
CA LEU A 141 13.18 20.73 23.78
C LEU A 141 12.99 19.99 25.11
N PHE A 142 12.73 18.67 25.08
CA PHE A 142 12.61 17.86 26.30
C PHE A 142 13.95 17.77 27.04
N LEU A 143 15.07 17.55 26.32
CA LEU A 143 16.40 17.48 26.93
C LEU A 143 16.85 18.84 27.48
N SER A 144 16.66 19.93 26.72
CA SER A 144 17.00 21.28 27.20
C SER A 144 16.11 21.73 28.37
N GLY A 145 14.82 21.39 28.34
CA GLY A 145 13.89 21.62 29.45
C GLY A 145 14.29 20.88 30.72
N LEU A 146 14.71 19.61 30.60
CA LEU A 146 15.15 18.81 31.75
C LEU A 146 16.44 19.38 32.39
N VAL A 147 17.41 19.80 31.57
CA VAL A 147 18.66 20.43 32.04
C VAL A 147 18.37 21.78 32.71
N GLY A 148 17.48 22.59 32.13
CA GLY A 148 17.04 23.85 32.73
C GLY A 148 16.42 23.67 34.13
N LEU A 149 15.56 22.66 34.30
CA LEU A 149 14.93 22.35 35.59
C LEU A 149 15.93 21.89 36.66
N ILE A 150 16.96 21.12 36.28
CA ILE A 150 18.03 20.69 37.20
C ILE A 150 18.86 21.90 37.63
N GLY A 151 19.19 22.81 36.71
CA GLY A 151 19.94 24.03 37.01
C GLY A 151 19.21 24.98 37.97
N VAL A 152 17.90 25.14 37.82
CA VAL A 152 17.07 25.95 38.74
C VAL A 152 17.06 25.32 40.15
N LYS A 153 16.98 23.99 40.24
CA LYS A 153 16.91 23.28 41.53
C LYS A 153 18.21 23.34 42.34
N LEU A 154 19.37 23.44 41.67
CA LEU A 154 20.67 23.60 42.32
C LEU A 154 20.84 25.03 42.86
N ARG A 155 20.40 26.04 42.11
CA ARG A 155 20.53 27.45 42.52
C ARG A 155 19.69 27.83 43.74
N VAL A 156 18.58 27.14 43.99
CA VAL A 156 17.70 27.35 45.16
C VAL A 156 18.29 26.72 46.43
N LYS A 157 19.27 25.83 46.34
CA LYS A 157 19.94 25.25 47.52
C LYS A 157 21.08 26.10 48.07
N ASP A 158 21.60 27.04 47.28
CA ASP A 158 22.75 27.89 47.62
C ASP A 158 22.35 29.32 48.01
N ALA A 159 21.06 29.57 48.26
CA ALA A 159 20.50 30.84 48.76
C ALA A 159 19.77 30.61 50.08
#